data_AF-A0A3C0KFW3-F1
#
_entry.id   AF-A0A3C0KFW3-F1
#
_cell.length_a   1.000
_cell.length_b   1.000
_cell.length_c   1.000
_cell.angle_alpha   90.00
_cell.angle_beta   90.00
_cell.angle_gamma   90.00
#
_symmetry.space_group_name_H-M   'P 1'
#
loop_
_entity.id
_entity.type
_entity.pdbx_description
1 polymer ?
#
loop_
_entity_poly.entity_id
_entity_poly.type
_entity_poly.pdbx_seq_one_letter_code
_entity_poly.pdbx_strand_id
1 'polypeptide(L)' 'MCRESLLITKAVFPVGGLGTRFLPATKAIPKEMLPVVDKP' A
#
# COMPACT_ATOMS: atom_id res chain seq x y z
N MET A 1 -31.88 11.69 -17.09
CA MET A 1 -30.51 11.15 -17.10
C MET A 1 -30.18 10.69 -15.69
N CYS A 2 -30.63 9.49 -15.30
CA CYS A 2 -30.38 8.91 -13.99
C CYS A 2 -29.03 8.19 -14.04
N ARG A 3 -28.00 8.72 -13.37
CA ARG A 3 -26.75 7.96 -13.18
C ARG A 3 -27.01 6.92 -12.09
N GLU A 4 -26.99 5.65 -12.45
CA GLU A 4 -26.80 4.59 -11.46
C GLU A 4 -25.42 4.78 -10.83
N SER A 5 -25.39 4.99 -9.52
CA SER A 5 -24.16 4.99 -8.75
C SER A 5 -23.62 3.56 -8.72
N LEU A 6 -22.66 3.25 -9.58
CA LEU A 6 -21.93 1.98 -9.48
C LEU A 6 -21.19 1.97 -8.14
N LEU A 7 -21.63 1.08 -7.24
CA LEU A 7 -21.00 0.92 -5.92
C LEU A 7 -19.57 0.38 -6.11
N ILE A 8 -18.58 1.24 -5.90
CA ILE A 8 -17.16 0.85 -5.92
C ILE A 8 -16.86 0.11 -4.61
N THR A 9 -16.72 -1.21 -4.69
CA THR A 9 -16.53 -2.09 -3.52
C THR A 9 -15.12 -2.68 -3.43
N LYS A 10 -14.29 -2.50 -4.46
CA LYS A 10 -12.97 -3.11 -4.56
C LYS A 10 -11.91 -2.08 -4.91
N ALA A 11 -10.77 -2.17 -4.23
CA ALA A 11 -9.57 -1.38 -4.48
C ALA A 11 -8.36 -2.32 -4.56
N VAL A 12 -7.38 -1.97 -5.40
CA VAL A 12 -6.16 -2.76 -5.62
C VAL A 12 -4.96 -1.94 -5.20
N PHE A 13 -4.11 -2.50 -4.35
CA PHE A 13 -2.86 -1.88 -3.90
C PHE A 13 -1.66 -2.70 -4.38
N PRO A 14 -0.79 -2.15 -5.25
CA PRO A 14 0.39 -2.86 -5.73
C PRO A 14 1.52 -2.80 -4.69
N VAL A 15 1.65 -3.85 -3.87
CA VAL A 15 2.59 -3.90 -2.72
C VAL A 15 3.75 -4.92 -2.89
N GLY A 16 4.19 -5.16 -4.13
CA GLY A 16 5.19 -6.20 -4.46
C GLY A 16 6.63 -5.71 -4.70
N GLY A 17 6.97 -4.48 -4.34
CA GLY A 17 8.29 -3.90 -4.60
C GLY A 17 9.28 -4.08 -3.44
N LEU A 18 10.51 -4.54 -3.72
CA LEU A 18 11.53 -4.85 -2.70
C LEU A 18 12.11 -3.63 -1.91
N GLY A 19 11.66 -2.40 -2.20
CA GLY A 19 12.00 -1.23 -1.39
C GLY A 19 13.50 -0.97 -1.17
N THR A 20 14.36 -1.23 -2.16
CA THR A 20 15.83 -1.29 -2.01
C THR A 20 16.50 0.00 -1.52
N ARG A 21 15.81 1.16 -1.62
CA ARG A 21 16.30 2.46 -1.13
C ARG A 21 16.22 2.61 0.39
N PHE A 22 15.45 1.75 1.06
CA PHE A 22 15.29 1.72 2.52
C PHE A 22 16.00 0.51 3.14
N LEU A 23 16.92 -0.11 2.41
CA LEU A 23 17.79 -1.13 2.99
C LEU A 23 18.70 -0.49 4.06
N PRO A 24 18.94 -1.16 5.20
CA PRO A 24 18.59 -2.55 5.51
C PRO A 24 17.16 -2.77 6.04
N ALA A 25 16.40 -1.72 6.34
CA ALA A 25 15.09 -1.83 6.99
C ALA A 25 14.09 -2.64 6.16
N THR A 26 14.13 -2.53 4.83
CA THR A 26 13.26 -3.29 3.92
C THR A 26 13.77 -4.68 3.53
N LYS A 27 14.88 -5.15 4.13
CA LYS A 27 15.46 -6.47 3.81
C LYS A 27 14.63 -7.63 4.36
N ALA A 28 14.01 -7.42 5.53
CA ALA A 28 13.20 -8.43 6.22
C ALA A 28 11.74 -7.98 6.43
N ILE A 29 11.45 -6.68 6.29
CA ILE A 29 10.13 -6.09 6.50
C ILE A 29 9.68 -5.40 5.18
N PRO A 30 8.44 -5.57 4.71
CA PRO A 30 7.93 -4.85 3.53
C PRO A 30 7.98 -3.33 3.70
N LYS A 31 8.22 -2.59 2.61
CA LYS A 31 8.32 -1.11 2.67
C LYS A 31 7.01 -0.43 3.07
N GLU A 32 5.89 -1.06 2.77
CA GLU A 32 4.53 -0.60 3.08
C GLU A 32 4.15 -0.83 4.55
N MET A 33 5.00 -1.48 5.33
CA MET A 33 4.81 -1.72 6.76
C MET A 33 5.78 -0.87 7.61
N LEU A 34 6.49 0.08 7.00
CA LEU A 34 7.41 0.97 7.70
C LEU A 34 6.62 2.06 8.41
N PRO A 35 6.72 2.19 9.75
CA PRO A 35 5.85 3.10 10.48
C PRO A 35 6.14 4.56 10.14
N VAL A 36 5.08 5.32 9.85
CA VAL A 36 5.11 6.78 9.90
C VAL A 36 4.61 7.20 11.28
N VAL A 37 5.57 7.36 12.20
CA VAL A 37 5.35 7.61 13.64
C VAL A 37 4.77 6.38 14.36
N ASP A 38 3.47 6.13 14.26
CA ASP A 38 2.78 5.12 15.08
C ASP A 38 2.09 4.00 14.28
N LYS A 39 1.91 4.21 12.96
CA LYS A 39 1.16 3.28 12.09
C LYS A 39 2.04 2.86 10.92
N PRO A 40 1.94 1.59 10.49
CA PRO A 40 2.58 1.13 9.25
C PRO A 40 2.16 1.99 8.05
#